data_AF-A0A7C7GLL5-F1
#
_entry.id   AF-A0A7C7GLL5-F1
#
_cell.length_a   1.000
_cell.length_b   1.000
_cell.length_c   1.000
_cell.angle_alpha   90.00
_cell.angle_beta   90.00
_cell.angle_gamma   90.00
#
_symmetry.space_group_name_H-M   'P 1'
#
loop_
_entity.id
_entity.type
_entity.pdbx_description
1 polymer ?
#
loop_
_entity_poly.entity_id
_entity_poly.type
_entity_poly.pdbx_seq_one_letter_code
_entity_poly.pdbx_strand_id
1 'polypeptide(L)' 'MTLLAMNISELIQKAMDVVKSRYLLCILISQRIHQLEKGAPPAIDVDPDEYTSPKTFLKLSLMEIIEGNMDIEKPESESA' A
#
# COMPACT_ATOMS: atom_id res chain seq x y z
N MET A 1 18.42 -3.19 -4.59
CA MET A 1 18.08 -2.29 -3.46
C MET A 1 16.76 -2.77 -2.88
N THR A 2 16.75 -3.18 -1.62
CA THR A 2 15.54 -3.64 -0.91
C THR A 2 14.62 -2.46 -0.60
N LEU A 3 13.31 -2.62 -0.81
CA LEU A 3 12.32 -1.57 -0.55
C LEU A 3 12.29 -1.15 0.93
N LEU A 4 12.62 -2.07 1.84
CA LEU A 4 12.72 -1.83 3.28
C LEU A 4 13.67 -0.70 3.66
N ALA A 5 14.77 -0.52 2.91
CA ALA A 5 15.78 0.51 3.18
C ALA A 5 15.38 1.90 2.67
N MET A 6 14.32 2.02 1.88
CA MET A 6 13.91 3.27 1.26
C MET A 6 13.13 4.15 2.23
N ASN A 7 13.31 5.45 2.09
CA ASN A 7 12.47 6.43 2.78
C ASN A 7 11.13 6.63 2.05
N ILE A 8 10.18 7.31 2.69
CA ILE A 8 8.83 7.52 2.14
C ILE A 8 8.87 8.27 0.79
N SER A 9 9.77 9.25 0.63
CA SER A 9 9.86 10.04 -0.61
C SER A 9 10.29 9.17 -1.80
N GLU A 10 11.29 8.31 -1.60
CA GLU A 10 11.76 7.35 -2.60
C GLU A 10 10.69 6.32 -2.97
N LEU A 11 9.95 5.83 -1.97
CA LEU A 11 8.85 4.91 -2.19
C LEU A 11 7.70 5.56 -2.97
N ILE A 12 7.36 6.82 -2.68
CA ILE A 12 6.34 7.56 -3.45
C ILE A 12 6.76 7.70 -4.91
N GLN A 13 8.02 8.05 -5.19
CA GLN A 13 8.53 8.17 -6.56
C GLN A 13 8.40 6.84 -7.31
N LYS A 14 8.84 5.74 -6.70
CA LYS A 14 8.68 4.41 -7.30
C LYS A 14 7.24 3.99 -7.49
N ALA A 15 6.36 4.29 -6.53
CA ALA A 15 4.95 3.98 -6.64
C ALA A 15 4.29 4.80 -7.78
N MET A 16 4.77 6.00 -8.07
CA MET A 16 4.34 6.79 -9.23
C MET A 16 4.80 6.21 -10.58
N ASP A 17 5.92 5.47 -10.62
CA ASP A 17 6.34 4.74 -11.83
C ASP A 17 5.44 3.53 -12.11
N VAL A 18 4.85 2.94 -11.07
CA VAL A 18 3.93 1.79 -11.16
C VAL A 18 2.48 2.24 -11.41
N VAL A 19 2.02 3.27 -10.69
CA VAL A 19 0.63 3.74 -10.73
C VAL A 19 0.51 4.98 -11.63
N LYS A 20 -0.14 4.81 -12.79
CA LYS A 20 -0.26 5.83 -13.86
C LYS A 20 -0.96 7.14 -13.47
N SER A 21 -1.62 7.20 -12.32
CA SER A 21 -2.34 8.38 -11.83
C SER A 21 -2.04 8.65 -10.36
N ARG A 22 -1.65 9.89 -10.04
CA ARG A 22 -1.44 10.34 -8.66
C ARG A 22 -2.72 10.25 -7.82
N TYR A 23 -3.88 10.48 -8.43
CA TYR A 23 -5.17 10.31 -7.74
C TYR A 23 -5.42 8.85 -7.38
N LEU A 24 -5.14 7.94 -8.33
CA LEU A 24 -5.28 6.51 -8.09
C LEU A 24 -4.31 6.06 -7.00
N LEU A 25 -3.06 6.55 -7.00
CA LEU A 25 -2.09 6.26 -5.96
C LEU A 25 -2.61 6.65 -4.56
N CYS A 26 -3.16 7.86 -4.42
CA CYS A 26 -3.76 8.30 -3.15
C CYS A 26 -4.93 7.41 -2.69
N ILE A 27 -5.78 6.99 -3.63
CA ILE A 27 -6.92 6.11 -3.35
C ILE A 27 -6.42 4.76 -2.85
N LEU A 28 -5.48 4.14 -3.58
CA LEU A 28 -4.93 2.83 -3.25
C LEU A 28 -4.22 2.83 -1.89
N ILE A 29 -3.42 3.85 -1.62
CA ILE A 29 -2.77 4.02 -0.30
C ILE A 29 -3.83 4.12 0.80
N SER A 30 -4.84 4.98 0.62
CA SER A 30 -5.89 5.19 1.62
C SER A 30 -6.68 3.91 1.90
N GLN A 31 -7.09 3.21 0.85
CA GLN A 31 -7.81 1.93 0.95
C GLN A 31 -6.97 0.90 1.69
N ARG A 32 -5.69 0.78 1.34
CA ARG A 32 -4.83 -0.22 1.95
C ARG A 32 -4.52 0.07 3.41
N ILE A 33 -4.25 1.33 3.76
CA ILE A 33 -4.08 1.75 5.16
C ILE A 33 -5.33 1.38 5.97
N HIS A 34 -6.53 1.64 5.46
CA HIS A 34 -7.78 1.28 6.13
C HIS A 34 -7.95 -0.23 6.33
N GLN A 35 -7.53 -1.05 5.37
CA GLN A 35 -7.52 -2.51 5.53
C GLN A 35 -6.53 -2.94 6.63
N LEU A 36 -5.33 -2.38 6.66
CA LEU A 36 -4.32 -2.64 7.68
C LEU A 36 -4.80 -2.21 9.08
N GLU A 37 -5.46 -1.06 9.19
CA GLU A 37 -6.10 -0.58 10.43
C GLU A 37 -7.18 -1.54 10.95
N LYS A 38 -7.83 -2.28 10.05
CA LYS A 38 -8.80 -3.34 10.39
C LYS A 38 -8.16 -4.69 10.71
N GLY A 39 -6.82 -4.79 10.69
CA GLY A 39 -6.08 -6.01 10.99
C GLY A 39 -5.89 -6.94 9.79
N ALA A 40 -6.04 -6.44 8.55
CA ALA A 40 -5.62 -7.22 7.38
C ALA A 40 -4.12 -7.49 7.44
N PRO A 41 -3.65 -8.70 7.07
CA PRO A 41 -2.23 -9.01 7.06
C PRO A 41 -1.50 -8.29 5.92
N PRO A 42 -0.18 -8.05 6.03
CA PRO A 42 0.65 -7.63 4.92
C PRO A 42 0.53 -8.56 3.71
N ALA A 43 0.58 -8.00 2.50
CA ALA A 43 0.50 -8.72 1.22
C ALA A 43 1.88 -9.05 0.63
N ILE A 44 2.95 -8.67 1.33
CA ILE A 44 4.35 -8.92 0.99
C ILE A 44 5.02 -9.65 2.15
N ASP A 45 6.13 -10.33 1.88
CA ASP A 45 6.90 -11.04 2.91
C ASP A 45 7.71 -10.05 3.77
N VAL A 46 7.11 -9.64 4.89
CA VAL A 46 7.70 -8.74 5.90
C VAL A 46 7.42 -9.28 7.28
N ASP A 47 8.21 -8.88 8.27
CA ASP A 47 7.93 -9.17 9.67
C ASP A 47 6.62 -8.47 10.09
N PRO A 48 5.54 -9.21 10.41
CA PRO A 48 4.27 -8.61 10.79
C PRO A 48 4.39 -7.73 12.03
N ASP A 49 5.31 -8.03 12.94
CA ASP A 49 5.49 -7.31 14.20
C ASP A 49 5.99 -5.87 13.97
N GLU A 50 6.81 -5.64 12.92
CA GLU A 50 7.28 -4.32 12.52
C GLU A 50 6.17 -3.42 11.97
N TYR A 51 5.07 -4.02 11.49
CA TYR A 51 3.98 -3.33 10.81
C TYR A 51 2.66 -3.41 11.55
N THR A 52 2.68 -3.50 12.88
CA THR A 52 1.48 -3.49 13.74
C THR A 52 0.97 -2.08 14.09
N SER A 53 1.69 -1.02 13.71
CA SER A 53 1.39 0.35 14.11
C SER A 53 0.88 1.22 12.95
N PRO A 54 -0.11 2.11 13.18
CA PRO A 54 -0.55 3.08 12.17
C PRO A 54 0.58 3.95 11.57
N LYS A 55 1.67 4.15 12.32
CA LYS A 55 2.83 4.93 11.85
C LYS A 55 3.58 4.26 10.70
N THR A 56 3.45 2.95 10.53
CA THR A 56 4.20 2.18 9.53
C THR A 56 3.35 1.79 8.31
N PHE A 57 2.02 1.92 8.40
CA PHE A 57 1.10 1.54 7.32
C PHE A 57 1.34 2.29 6.01
N LEU A 58 1.66 3.59 6.05
CA LEU A 58 1.98 4.31 4.81
C LEU A 58 3.17 3.69 4.08
N LYS A 59 4.22 3.33 4.83
CA LYS A 59 5.41 2.69 4.26
C LYS A 59 5.06 1.30 3.72
N LEU A 60 4.32 0.50 4.48
CA LEU A 60 3.91 -0.83 4.07
C LEU A 60 3.04 -0.78 2.80
N SER A 61 1.99 0.04 2.80
CA SER A 61 1.11 0.19 1.65
C SER A 61 1.92 0.55 0.41
N LEU A 62 2.82 1.56 0.49
CA LEU A 62 3.68 1.95 -0.63
C LEU A 62 4.54 0.78 -1.15
N MET A 63 5.12 -0.02 -0.26
CA MET A 63 5.90 -1.19 -0.65
C MET A 63 5.02 -2.24 -1.35
N GLU A 64 3.83 -2.53 -0.82
CA GLU A 64 2.87 -3.46 -1.42
C GLU A 64 2.39 -2.99 -2.81
N ILE A 65 2.18 -1.68 -3.00
CA ILE A 65 1.83 -1.10 -4.32
C ILE A 65 2.96 -1.37 -5.32
N ILE A 66 4.21 -1.14 -4.90
CA ILE A 66 5.38 -1.28 -5.78
C ILE A 66 5.60 -2.75 -6.17
N GLU A 67 5.35 -3.69 -5.25
CA GLU A 67 5.45 -5.13 -5.53
C GLU A 67 4.26 -5.69 -6.31
N GLY A 68 3.16 -4.92 -6.44
CA GLY A 68 2.01 -5.30 -7.26
C GLY A 68 1.06 -6.30 -6.57
N ASN A 69 1.19 -6.51 -5.26
CA ASN A 69 0.36 -7.46 -4.51
C ASN A 69 -0.98 -6.88 -4.02
N MET A 70 -1.31 -5.65 -4.41
CA MET A 70 -2.59 -5.05 -4.03
C MET A 70 -3.67 -5.33 -5.07
N ASP A 71 -4.53 -6.31 -4.75
CA ASP A 71 -5.81 -6.43 -5.42
C ASP A 71 -6.64 -5.18 -5.09
N ILE A 72 -6.88 -4.37 -6.12
CA ILE A 72 -7.78 -3.22 -6.03
C ILE A 72 -9.17 -3.80 -5.73
N GLU A 73 -9.73 -3.48 -4.56
CA GLU A 73 -11.17 -3.67 -4.35
C GLU A 73 -11.88 -2.95 -5.49
N LYS A 74 -12.45 -3.73 -6.41
CA LYS A 74 -13.27 -3.17 -7.47
C LYS A 74 -14.36 -2.35 -6.77
N PRO A 75 -14.68 -1.13 -7.26
CA PRO A 75 -15.87 -0.46 -6.76
C PRO A 75 -17.02 -1.45 -6.86
N GLU A 76 -17.81 -1.59 -5.79
CA GLU A 76 -19.04 -2.37 -5.82
C GLU A 76 -19.91 -1.81 -6.94
N SER A 77 -19.76 -2.37 -8.14
CA SER A 77 -20.61 -2.10 -9.26
C SER A 77 -21.92 -2.84 -8.97
N GLU A 78 -22.95 -2.03 -8.78
CA GLU A 78 -24.38 -2.37 -8.83
C GLU A 78 -24.92 -3.15 -7.63
N SER A 79 -25.48 -2.40 -6.67
CA SER A 79 -26.73 -2.78 -6.03
C SER A 79 -27.83 -1.86 -6.55
N ALA A 80 -28.87 -2.49 -7.11
CA ALA A 80 -29.99 -1.92 -7.85
C ALA A 80 -30.85 -0.91 -7.09
#